data_AF-A0A7V3SUN6-F1
#
_entry.id   AF-A0A7V3SUN6-F1
#
_cell.length_a   1.000
_cell.length_b   1.000
_cell.length_c   1.000
_cell.angle_alpha   90.00
_cell.angle_beta   90.00
_cell.angle_gamma   90.00
#
_symmetry.space_group_name_H-M   'P 1'
#
loop_
_entity.id
_entity.type
_entity.pdbx_description
1 polymer ?
#
loop_
_entity_poly.entity_id
_entity_poly.type
_entity_poly.pdbx_seq_one_letter_code
_entity_poly.pdbx_strand_id
1 'polypeptide(L)'
;MISENTIRTLEFDKILKLIANYAKSEISKKNILSIKPLDDHELIIERQKQINEIQKLINEGDKLLISPFNDITPLLTKLKPEDSFLEGSELLEFVNFFEILTVVSEQIRKRNDLPYLKEIISGLTGFKEIAKTIKKSIDNEGNVNDNASPKLLYLRNHTKSLETKILSKLEEIVRDEKVANFLQDNFITIRSGRWVIPVRMDSKGLVPGVVHDVSKSGDTAFIEPLSIINMANELENLKAEQKAEEIRILKSLCSLIRPLT
;
A
#
# COMPACT_ATOMS: atom_id res chain seq x y z
N MET A 1 -35.32 6.96 29.99
CA MET A 1 -33.86 7.13 29.76
C MET A 1 -33.10 7.02 31.08
N ILE A 2 -32.04 6.21 31.12
CA ILE A 2 -31.15 6.08 32.28
C ILE A 2 -30.26 7.33 32.35
N SER A 3 -30.13 7.94 33.53
CA SER A 3 -29.34 9.17 33.70
C SER A 3 -27.84 8.91 33.58
N GLU A 4 -27.07 9.88 33.08
CA GLU A 4 -25.60 9.79 33.04
C GLU A 4 -24.99 9.60 34.43
N ASN A 5 -25.62 10.19 35.46
CA ASN A 5 -25.20 10.01 36.84
C ASN A 5 -25.34 8.54 37.27
N THR A 6 -26.44 7.88 36.92
CA THR A 6 -26.65 6.45 37.18
C THR A 6 -25.60 5.58 36.47
N ILE A 7 -25.31 5.85 35.19
CA ILE A 7 -24.29 5.13 34.41
C ILE A 7 -22.91 5.24 35.09
N ARG A 8 -22.58 6.44 35.58
CA ARG A 8 -21.33 6.71 36.29
C ARG A 8 -21.27 6.01 37.65
N THR A 9 -22.36 6.06 38.43
CA THR A 9 -22.43 5.40 39.75
C THR A 9 -22.32 3.88 39.64
N LEU A 10 -22.91 3.29 38.60
CA LEU A 10 -22.80 1.86 38.32
C LEU A 10 -21.47 1.45 37.67
N GLU A 11 -20.56 2.41 37.48
CA GLU A 11 -19.23 2.21 36.87
C GLU A 11 -19.30 1.49 35.51
N PHE A 12 -20.37 1.73 34.75
CA PHE A 12 -20.63 1.05 33.49
C PHE A 12 -19.49 1.28 32.48
N ASP A 13 -18.86 2.45 32.51
CA ASP A 13 -17.69 2.76 31.69
C ASP A 13 -16.49 1.85 31.98
N LYS A 14 -16.32 1.41 33.24
CA LYS A 14 -15.24 0.46 33.61
C LYS A 14 -15.49 -0.92 33.03
N ILE A 15 -16.75 -1.36 33.01
CA ILE A 15 -17.14 -2.62 32.37
C ILE A 15 -16.84 -2.56 30.86
N LEU A 16 -17.24 -1.48 30.20
CA LEU A 16 -16.96 -1.29 28.77
C LEU A 16 -15.45 -1.26 28.48
N LYS A 17 -14.64 -0.59 29.34
CA LYS A 17 -13.17 -0.59 29.22
C LYS A 17 -12.58 -2.00 29.33
N LEU A 18 -13.10 -2.82 30.24
CA LEU A 18 -12.66 -4.21 30.41
C LEU A 18 -12.99 -5.05 29.17
N ILE A 19 -14.21 -4.92 28.64
CA ILE A 19 -14.63 -5.61 27.40
C ILE A 19 -13.81 -5.12 26.20
N ALA A 20 -13.52 -3.83 26.12
CA ALA A 20 -12.79 -3.21 25.02
C ALA A 20 -11.35 -3.75 24.88
N ASN A 21 -10.75 -4.33 25.93
CA ASN A 21 -9.45 -5.00 25.86
C ASN A 21 -9.49 -6.29 25.02
N TYR A 22 -10.67 -6.86 24.77
CA TYR A 22 -10.86 -8.03 23.91
C TYR A 22 -11.17 -7.67 22.45
N ALA A 23 -11.28 -6.38 22.15
CA ALA A 23 -11.53 -5.88 20.80
C ALA A 23 -10.39 -6.26 19.84
N LYS A 24 -10.72 -6.52 18.58
CA LYS A 24 -9.77 -6.89 17.53
C LYS A 24 -9.29 -5.69 16.68
N SER A 25 -9.85 -4.52 16.91
CA SER A 25 -9.47 -3.29 16.21
C SER A 25 -9.79 -2.06 17.05
N GLU A 26 -9.09 -0.96 16.80
CA GLU A 26 -9.33 0.32 17.49
C GLU A 26 -10.74 0.86 17.22
N ILE A 27 -11.29 0.65 16.01
CA ILE A 27 -12.69 1.01 15.71
C ILE A 27 -13.67 0.18 16.54
N SER A 28 -13.41 -1.12 16.72
CA SER A 28 -14.24 -1.98 17.58
C SER A 28 -14.17 -1.52 19.04
N LYS A 29 -12.97 -1.16 19.51
CA LYS A 29 -12.73 -0.62 20.85
C LYS A 29 -13.52 0.67 21.08
N LYS A 30 -13.46 1.61 20.13
CA LYS A 30 -14.24 2.85 20.17
C LYS A 30 -15.74 2.59 20.18
N ASN A 31 -16.23 1.66 19.34
CA ASN A 31 -17.64 1.27 19.30
C ASN A 31 -18.10 0.68 20.64
N ILE A 32 -17.31 -0.21 21.24
CA ILE A 32 -17.61 -0.79 22.57
C ILE A 32 -17.69 0.30 23.64
N LEU A 33 -16.73 1.22 23.68
CA LEU A 33 -16.72 2.32 24.66
C LEU A 33 -17.88 3.31 24.48
N SER A 34 -18.50 3.35 23.30
CA SER A 34 -19.66 4.20 22.99
C SER A 34 -21.00 3.55 23.30
N ILE A 35 -21.03 2.26 23.70
CA ILE A 35 -22.27 1.54 24.00
C ILE A 35 -23.02 2.26 25.13
N LYS A 36 -24.34 2.43 24.93
CA LYS A 36 -25.27 2.91 25.94
C LYS A 36 -26.36 1.86 26.17
N PRO A 37 -26.97 1.82 27.38
CA PRO A 37 -28.15 0.98 27.60
C PRO A 37 -29.25 1.30 26.60
N LEU A 38 -29.84 0.25 26.01
CA LEU A 38 -31.03 0.38 25.16
C LEU A 38 -32.27 0.59 26.05
N ASP A 39 -33.23 1.35 25.57
CA ASP A 39 -34.54 1.57 26.22
C ASP A 39 -35.73 1.06 25.40
N ASP A 40 -35.46 0.54 24.20
CA ASP A 40 -36.45 -0.12 23.34
C ASP A 40 -36.47 -1.64 23.57
N HIS A 41 -37.65 -2.18 23.85
CA HIS A 41 -37.84 -3.59 24.19
C HIS A 41 -37.51 -4.53 23.01
N GLU A 42 -37.87 -4.15 21.78
CA GLU A 42 -37.61 -4.98 20.60
C GLU A 42 -36.11 -5.05 20.31
N LEU A 43 -35.41 -3.91 20.36
CA LEU A 43 -33.95 -3.85 20.21
C LEU A 43 -33.21 -4.64 21.31
N ILE A 44 -33.71 -4.61 22.55
CA ILE A 44 -33.14 -5.40 23.65
C ILE A 44 -33.27 -6.89 23.35
N ILE A 45 -34.45 -7.35 22.95
CA ILE A 45 -34.70 -8.75 22.61
C ILE A 45 -33.80 -9.18 21.45
N GLU A 46 -33.75 -8.40 20.36
CA GLU A 46 -32.92 -8.71 19.21
C GLU A 46 -31.44 -8.84 19.60
N ARG A 47 -30.91 -7.88 20.37
CA ARG A 47 -29.53 -7.91 20.86
C ARG A 47 -29.25 -9.12 21.74
N GLN A 48 -30.17 -9.49 22.63
CA GLN A 48 -30.03 -10.68 23.47
C GLN A 48 -29.96 -11.96 22.63
N LYS A 49 -30.78 -12.07 21.58
CA LYS A 49 -30.75 -13.24 20.69
C LYS A 49 -29.42 -13.34 19.93
N GLN A 50 -28.89 -12.21 19.45
CA GLN A 50 -27.55 -12.14 18.83
C GLN A 50 -26.44 -12.58 19.81
N ILE A 51 -26.51 -12.12 21.07
CA ILE A 51 -25.55 -12.52 22.11
C ILE A 51 -25.64 -14.02 22.41
N ASN A 52 -26.86 -14.56 22.53
CA ASN A 52 -27.07 -15.99 22.80
C ASN A 52 -26.48 -16.87 21.69
N GLU A 53 -26.59 -16.46 20.42
CA GLU A 53 -25.96 -17.16 19.30
C GLU A 53 -24.43 -17.15 19.37
N ILE A 54 -23.82 -16.01 19.76
CA ILE A 54 -22.36 -15.93 19.97
C ILE A 54 -21.93 -16.82 21.15
N GLN A 55 -22.67 -16.81 22.27
CA GLN A 55 -22.38 -17.66 23.42
C GLN A 55 -22.47 -19.14 23.07
N LYS A 56 -23.48 -19.52 22.27
CA LYS A 56 -23.62 -20.87 21.76
C LYS A 56 -22.40 -21.32 20.96
N LEU A 57 -21.94 -20.50 20.01
CA LEU A 57 -20.71 -20.76 19.25
C LEU A 57 -19.50 -20.97 20.15
N ILE A 58 -19.34 -20.15 21.19
CA ILE A 58 -18.25 -20.27 22.16
C ILE A 58 -18.33 -21.59 22.93
N ASN A 59 -19.52 -21.97 23.39
CA ASN A 59 -19.75 -23.20 24.18
C ASN A 59 -19.52 -24.48 23.36
N GLU A 60 -19.78 -24.42 22.05
CA GLU A 60 -19.53 -25.52 21.11
C GLU A 60 -18.06 -25.60 20.66
N GLY A 61 -17.21 -24.64 21.05
CA GLY A 61 -15.81 -24.57 20.63
C GLY A 61 -15.60 -23.96 19.23
N ASP A 62 -16.66 -23.47 18.58
CA ASP A 62 -16.65 -22.87 17.23
C ASP A 62 -16.63 -21.33 17.31
N LYS A 63 -15.63 -20.77 18.00
CA LYS A 63 -15.51 -19.32 18.18
C LYS A 63 -15.40 -18.60 16.83
N LEU A 64 -15.99 -17.41 16.72
CA LEU A 64 -15.87 -16.58 15.52
C LEU A 64 -14.41 -16.26 15.21
N LEU A 65 -14.01 -16.52 13.97
CA LEU A 65 -12.65 -16.33 13.47
C LEU A 65 -12.41 -14.88 13.03
N ILE A 66 -12.38 -13.97 14.01
CA ILE A 66 -12.10 -12.54 13.79
C ILE A 66 -10.65 -12.24 14.19
N SER A 67 -9.80 -12.11 13.19
CA SER A 67 -8.41 -11.65 13.36
C SER A 67 -8.35 -10.13 13.60
N PRO A 68 -7.24 -9.61 14.16
CA PRO A 68 -7.04 -8.17 14.23
C PRO A 68 -7.06 -7.49 12.86
N PHE A 69 -7.64 -6.29 12.80
CA PHE A 69 -7.75 -5.50 11.56
C PHE A 69 -7.64 -4.00 11.81
N ASN A 70 -7.22 -3.28 10.79
CA ASN A 70 -7.14 -1.82 10.82
C ASN A 70 -8.49 -1.18 10.49
N ASP A 71 -8.71 0.02 11.00
CA ASP A 71 -9.85 0.84 10.60
C ASP A 71 -9.62 1.37 9.18
N ILE A 72 -10.38 0.85 8.21
CA ILE A 72 -10.31 1.27 6.81
C ILE A 72 -11.16 2.51 6.51
N THR A 73 -11.89 3.06 7.48
CA THR A 73 -12.74 4.26 7.29
C THR A 73 -11.99 5.45 6.71
N PRO A 74 -10.75 5.76 7.16
CA PRO A 74 -9.94 6.82 6.55
C PRO A 74 -9.61 6.55 5.08
N LEU A 75 -9.31 5.30 4.73
CA LEU A 75 -8.99 4.90 3.37
C LEU A 75 -10.21 4.98 2.45
N LEU A 76 -11.38 4.54 2.93
CA LEU A 76 -12.65 4.72 2.23
C LEU A 76 -12.95 6.19 1.97
N THR A 77 -12.69 7.06 2.97
CA THR A 77 -12.87 8.51 2.83
C THR A 77 -11.92 9.11 1.79
N LYS A 78 -10.65 8.67 1.79
CA LYS A 78 -9.64 9.07 0.80
C LYS A 78 -10.02 8.64 -0.62
N LEU A 79 -10.78 7.55 -0.79
CA LEU A 79 -11.24 7.02 -2.07
C LEU A 79 -12.50 7.68 -2.66
N LYS A 80 -13.23 8.49 -1.87
CA LYS A 80 -14.48 9.13 -2.32
C LYS A 80 -14.32 10.05 -3.53
N PRO A 81 -13.30 10.93 -3.60
CA PRO A 81 -13.13 11.79 -4.77
C PRO A 81 -12.89 10.96 -6.03
N GLU A 82 -13.47 11.41 -7.14
CA GLU A 82 -13.13 10.89 -8.46
C GLU A 82 -11.62 11.08 -8.70
N ASP A 83 -10.99 10.15 -9.42
CA ASP A 83 -9.54 10.11 -9.65
C ASP A 83 -8.61 9.92 -8.45
N SER A 84 -9.11 9.86 -7.22
CA SER A 84 -8.32 9.48 -6.06
C SER A 84 -7.79 8.05 -6.18
N PHE A 85 -6.61 7.80 -5.60
CA PHE A 85 -6.05 6.47 -5.48
C PHE A 85 -5.36 6.28 -4.13
N LEU A 86 -5.20 5.01 -3.78
CA LEU A 86 -4.45 4.54 -2.63
C LEU A 86 -3.11 3.97 -3.10
N GLU A 87 -2.11 4.07 -2.23
CA GLU A 87 -0.85 3.37 -2.42
C GLU A 87 -1.03 1.86 -2.23
N GLY A 88 -0.07 1.06 -2.71
CA GLY A 88 -0.20 -0.39 -2.66
C GLY A 88 -0.29 -0.94 -1.23
N SER A 89 0.45 -0.36 -0.28
CA SER A 89 0.36 -0.71 1.14
C SER A 89 -1.06 -0.49 1.71
N GLU A 90 -1.69 0.64 1.38
CA GLU A 90 -3.07 0.96 1.77
C GLU A 90 -4.07 -0.02 1.13
N LEU A 91 -3.84 -0.45 -0.12
CA LEU A 91 -4.67 -1.47 -0.78
C LEU A 91 -4.56 -2.85 -0.12
N LEU A 92 -3.40 -3.20 0.45
CA LEU A 92 -3.22 -4.45 1.19
C LEU A 92 -4.03 -4.47 2.50
N GLU A 93 -4.33 -3.31 3.08
CA GLU A 93 -5.22 -3.24 4.26
C GLU A 93 -6.65 -3.70 3.92
N PHE A 94 -7.15 -3.34 2.74
CA PHE A 94 -8.43 -3.85 2.23
C PHE A 94 -8.42 -5.35 2.02
N VAL A 95 -7.30 -5.89 1.52
CA VAL A 95 -7.15 -7.33 1.31
C VAL A 95 -7.31 -8.08 2.63
N ASN A 96 -6.58 -7.69 3.67
CA ASN A 96 -6.70 -8.31 5.00
C ASN A 96 -8.14 -8.20 5.54
N PHE A 97 -8.77 -7.03 5.39
CA PHE A 97 -10.14 -6.81 5.83
C PHE A 97 -11.16 -7.70 5.09
N PHE A 98 -11.05 -7.80 3.76
CA PHE A 98 -11.90 -8.65 2.92
C PHE A 98 -11.74 -10.15 3.22
N GLU A 99 -10.53 -10.59 3.56
CA GLU A 99 -10.29 -11.98 3.98
C GLU A 99 -10.97 -12.29 5.32
N ILE A 100 -10.91 -11.38 6.29
CA ILE A 100 -11.63 -11.53 7.56
C ILE A 100 -13.15 -11.59 7.32
N LEU A 101 -13.69 -10.66 6.51
CA LEU A 101 -15.10 -10.67 6.14
C LEU A 101 -15.53 -11.98 5.47
N THR A 102 -14.69 -12.49 4.57
CA THR A 102 -14.92 -13.79 3.92
C THR A 102 -15.04 -14.90 4.94
N VAL A 103 -14.05 -15.06 5.82
CA VAL A 103 -14.00 -16.15 6.80
C VAL A 103 -15.20 -16.10 7.74
N VAL A 104 -15.50 -14.93 8.29
CA VAL A 104 -16.62 -14.73 9.23
C VAL A 104 -17.96 -14.99 8.53
N SER A 105 -18.15 -14.45 7.32
CA SER A 105 -19.40 -14.62 6.58
C SER A 105 -19.65 -16.09 6.21
N GLU A 106 -18.62 -16.83 5.80
CA GLU A 106 -18.75 -18.25 5.51
C GLU A 106 -19.02 -19.10 6.74
N GLN A 107 -18.34 -18.81 7.86
CA GLN A 107 -18.55 -19.52 9.12
C GLN A 107 -20.02 -19.43 9.56
N ILE A 108 -20.59 -18.22 9.55
CA ILE A 108 -21.99 -17.99 9.95
C ILE A 108 -22.97 -18.57 8.91
N ARG A 109 -22.71 -18.40 7.61
CA ARG A 109 -23.62 -18.87 6.55
C ARG A 109 -23.78 -20.39 6.49
N LYS A 110 -22.72 -21.14 6.81
CA LYS A 110 -22.72 -22.62 6.83
C LYS A 110 -23.63 -23.22 7.91
N ARG A 111 -24.08 -22.42 8.88
CA ARG A 111 -24.83 -22.85 10.06
C ARG A 111 -26.30 -22.47 9.94
N ASN A 112 -27.24 -23.36 10.22
CA ASN A 112 -28.68 -23.06 10.13
C ASN A 112 -29.28 -22.50 11.42
N ASP A 113 -28.54 -22.61 12.51
CA ASP A 113 -28.94 -22.31 13.87
C ASP A 113 -28.49 -20.93 14.36
N LEU A 114 -28.10 -20.05 13.42
CA LEU A 114 -27.66 -18.67 13.66
C LEU A 114 -28.48 -17.61 12.87
N PRO A 115 -29.83 -17.63 12.90
CA PRO A 115 -30.64 -16.68 12.14
C PRO A 115 -30.34 -15.20 12.44
N TYR A 116 -30.08 -14.83 13.70
CA TYR A 116 -29.88 -13.42 14.07
C TYR A 116 -28.50 -12.89 13.69
N LEU A 117 -27.45 -13.73 13.76
CA LEU A 117 -26.14 -13.39 13.22
C LEU A 117 -26.16 -13.34 11.69
N LYS A 118 -26.93 -14.23 11.03
CA LYS A 118 -27.12 -14.17 9.56
C LYS A 118 -27.75 -12.85 9.12
N GLU A 119 -28.69 -12.32 9.89
CA GLU A 119 -29.29 -11.02 9.65
C GLU A 119 -28.25 -9.90 9.73
N ILE A 120 -27.42 -9.89 10.78
CA ILE A 120 -26.31 -8.91 10.93
C ILE A 120 -25.36 -8.93 9.73
N ILE A 121 -25.02 -10.12 9.23
CA ILE A 121 -24.05 -10.27 8.13
C ILE A 121 -24.70 -10.33 6.76
N SER A 122 -26.01 -10.08 6.64
CA SER A 122 -26.77 -10.25 5.40
C SER A 122 -26.18 -9.42 4.24
N GLY A 123 -25.72 -8.20 4.53
CA GLY A 123 -25.03 -7.32 3.59
C GLY A 123 -23.52 -7.54 3.46
N LEU A 124 -22.91 -8.39 4.29
CA LEU A 124 -21.47 -8.63 4.22
C LEU A 124 -21.14 -9.59 3.07
N THR A 125 -20.34 -9.11 2.14
CA THR A 125 -19.69 -9.95 1.13
C THR A 125 -18.19 -9.85 1.33
N GLY A 126 -17.48 -10.96 1.17
CA GLY A 126 -16.03 -11.00 1.41
C GLY A 126 -15.19 -10.42 0.27
N PHE A 127 -15.80 -9.87 -0.78
CA PHE A 127 -15.13 -9.25 -1.95
C PHE A 127 -13.92 -10.03 -2.49
N LYS A 128 -14.01 -11.37 -2.53
CA LYS A 128 -12.89 -12.28 -2.86
C LYS A 128 -12.19 -11.94 -4.16
N GLU A 129 -12.95 -11.62 -5.21
CA GLU A 129 -12.39 -11.29 -6.52
C GLU A 129 -11.61 -9.96 -6.50
N ILE A 130 -12.06 -8.97 -5.71
CA ILE A 130 -11.31 -7.73 -5.51
C ILE A 130 -10.02 -8.02 -4.77
N ALA A 131 -10.07 -8.76 -3.66
CA ALA A 131 -8.88 -9.14 -2.88
C ALA A 131 -7.86 -9.91 -3.74
N LYS A 132 -8.33 -10.87 -4.54
CA LYS A 132 -7.49 -11.65 -5.48
C LYS A 132 -6.86 -10.76 -6.55
N THR A 133 -7.60 -9.80 -7.08
CA THR A 133 -7.09 -8.86 -8.10
C THR A 133 -6.00 -7.97 -7.50
N ILE A 134 -6.19 -7.45 -6.28
CA ILE A 134 -5.17 -6.66 -5.59
C ILE A 134 -3.92 -7.51 -5.33
N LYS A 135 -4.06 -8.73 -4.77
CA LYS A 135 -2.92 -9.63 -4.52
C LYS A 135 -2.15 -10.03 -5.78
N LYS A 136 -2.81 -10.06 -6.94
CA LYS A 136 -2.14 -10.32 -8.22
C LYS A 136 -1.34 -9.12 -8.71
N SER A 137 -1.81 -7.91 -8.42
CA SER A 137 -1.22 -6.66 -8.92
C SER A 137 -0.22 -6.03 -7.96
N ILE A 138 -0.30 -6.32 -6.66
CA ILE A 138 0.51 -5.73 -5.59
C ILE A 138 1.21 -6.86 -4.82
N ASP A 139 2.51 -6.71 -4.56
CA ASP A 139 3.26 -7.64 -3.71
C ASP A 139 3.01 -7.40 -2.21
N ASN A 140 3.64 -8.17 -1.33
CA ASN A 140 3.46 -8.05 0.11
C ASN A 140 4.10 -6.77 0.71
N GLU A 141 4.97 -6.10 -0.04
CA GLU A 141 5.64 -4.84 0.37
C GLU A 141 4.83 -3.61 -0.07
N GLY A 142 3.79 -3.80 -0.89
CA GLY A 142 2.96 -2.72 -1.42
C GLY A 142 3.46 -2.18 -2.77
N ASN A 143 4.41 -2.86 -3.43
CA ASN A 143 4.84 -2.47 -4.77
C ASN A 143 3.94 -3.08 -5.84
N VAL A 144 3.78 -2.37 -6.95
CA VAL A 144 3.08 -2.90 -8.13
C VAL A 144 3.96 -3.97 -8.79
N ASN A 145 3.41 -5.18 -8.94
CA ASN A 145 4.07 -6.32 -9.57
C ASN A 145 4.46 -6.03 -11.02
N ASP A 146 5.59 -6.58 -11.49
CA ASP A 146 6.05 -6.45 -12.89
C ASP A 146 4.95 -6.86 -13.89
N ASN A 147 4.23 -7.94 -13.55
CA ASN A 147 3.18 -8.54 -14.38
C ASN A 147 1.79 -7.93 -14.13
N ALA A 148 1.68 -6.83 -13.39
CA ALA A 148 0.40 -6.16 -13.16
C ALA A 148 -0.21 -5.61 -14.45
N SER A 149 0.62 -5.28 -15.45
CA SER A 149 0.17 -5.05 -16.82
C SER A 149 1.25 -5.43 -17.84
N PRO A 150 0.89 -5.84 -19.08
CA PRO A 150 1.86 -6.06 -20.15
C PRO A 150 2.70 -4.82 -20.48
N LYS A 151 2.09 -3.63 -20.37
CA LYS A 151 2.77 -2.34 -20.60
C LYS A 151 3.82 -2.08 -19.52
N LEU A 152 3.51 -2.33 -18.25
CA LEU A 152 4.46 -2.15 -17.15
C LEU A 152 5.66 -3.08 -17.30
N LEU A 153 5.41 -4.35 -17.62
CA LEU A 153 6.47 -5.33 -17.88
C LEU A 153 7.38 -4.88 -19.03
N TYR A 154 6.79 -4.42 -20.14
CA TYR A 154 7.53 -3.88 -21.28
C TYR A 154 8.43 -2.70 -20.88
N LEU A 155 7.88 -1.72 -20.16
CA LEU A 155 8.59 -0.52 -19.71
C LEU A 155 9.74 -0.86 -18.76
N ARG A 156 9.52 -1.77 -17.80
CA ARG A 156 10.57 -2.22 -16.86
C ARG A 156 11.71 -2.95 -17.57
N ASN A 157 11.40 -3.80 -18.55
CA ASN A 157 12.40 -4.48 -19.36
C ASN A 157 13.21 -3.50 -20.23
N HIS A 158 12.56 -2.51 -20.83
CA HIS A 158 13.23 -1.48 -21.63
C HIS A 158 14.14 -0.60 -20.77
N THR A 159 13.65 -0.19 -19.60
CA THR A 159 14.42 0.56 -18.59
C THR A 159 15.70 -0.20 -18.22
N LYS A 160 15.59 -1.46 -17.82
CA LYS A 160 16.75 -2.31 -17.46
C LYS A 160 17.73 -2.50 -18.61
N SER A 161 17.22 -2.72 -19.83
CA SER A 161 18.06 -2.87 -21.02
C SER A 161 18.83 -1.58 -21.32
N LEU A 162 18.17 -0.43 -21.25
CA LEU A 162 18.78 0.87 -21.52
C LEU A 162 19.81 1.24 -20.45
N GLU A 163 19.52 0.98 -19.16
CA GLU A 163 20.48 1.16 -18.06
C GLU A 163 21.75 0.33 -18.29
N THR A 164 21.60 -0.92 -18.71
CA THR A 164 22.75 -1.79 -19.01
C THR A 164 23.56 -1.24 -20.18
N LYS A 165 22.91 -0.76 -21.25
CA LYS A 165 23.61 -0.15 -22.39
C LYS A 165 24.35 1.14 -21.99
N ILE A 166 23.74 1.99 -21.16
CA ILE A 166 24.39 3.22 -20.64
C ILE A 166 25.63 2.85 -19.83
N LEU A 167 25.49 1.91 -18.90
CA LEU A 167 26.59 1.42 -18.06
C LEU A 167 27.73 0.85 -18.91
N SER A 168 27.44 -0.03 -19.86
CA SER A 168 28.46 -0.58 -20.76
C SER A 168 29.18 0.51 -21.56
N LYS A 169 28.45 1.55 -22.02
CA LYS A 169 29.06 2.67 -22.75
C LYS A 169 29.95 3.53 -21.85
N LEU A 170 29.53 3.79 -20.62
CA LEU A 170 30.33 4.50 -19.64
C LEU A 170 31.58 3.71 -19.25
N GLU A 171 31.48 2.39 -19.10
CA GLU A 171 32.63 1.54 -18.84
C GLU A 171 33.64 1.56 -19.99
N GLU A 172 33.17 1.54 -21.24
CA GLU A 172 34.03 1.70 -22.43
C GLU A 172 34.76 3.06 -22.39
N ILE A 173 34.05 4.14 -22.06
CA ILE A 173 34.62 5.50 -21.97
C ILE A 173 35.66 5.60 -20.85
N VAL A 174 35.38 5.04 -19.67
CA VAL A 174 36.30 5.08 -18.52
C VAL A 174 37.56 4.26 -18.79
N ARG A 175 37.48 3.20 -19.60
CA ARG A 175 38.62 2.37 -19.99
C ARG A 175 39.39 2.89 -21.20
N ASP A 176 38.85 3.81 -21.99
CA ASP A 176 39.55 4.43 -23.11
C ASP A 176 40.75 5.23 -22.57
N GLU A 177 41.97 4.85 -22.95
CA GLU A 177 43.21 5.51 -22.51
C GLU A 177 43.20 7.02 -22.78
N LYS A 178 42.51 7.48 -23.83
CA LYS A 178 42.41 8.91 -24.14
C LYS A 178 41.59 9.67 -23.11
N VAL A 179 40.60 9.01 -22.49
CA VAL A 179 39.72 9.63 -21.48
C VAL A 179 40.23 9.36 -20.07
N ALA A 180 40.74 8.16 -19.80
CA ALA A 180 41.27 7.75 -18.50
C ALA A 180 42.35 8.73 -17.97
N ASN A 181 43.18 9.26 -18.87
CA ASN A 181 44.19 10.28 -18.55
C ASN A 181 43.62 11.61 -18.05
N PHE A 182 42.32 11.86 -18.19
CA PHE A 182 41.63 13.07 -17.71
C PHE A 182 40.74 12.80 -16.50
N LEU A 183 40.53 11.54 -16.13
CA LEU A 183 39.71 11.17 -14.98
C LEU A 183 40.44 11.48 -13.67
N GLN A 184 39.65 11.82 -12.65
CA GLN A 184 40.14 11.87 -11.28
C GLN A 184 40.29 10.45 -10.73
N ASP A 185 39.28 9.61 -10.95
CA ASP A 185 39.22 8.21 -10.55
C ASP A 185 38.41 7.40 -11.58
N ASN A 186 38.68 6.10 -11.68
CA ASN A 186 38.01 5.22 -12.65
C ASN A 186 36.75 4.60 -12.06
N PHE A 187 35.72 5.40 -11.82
CA PHE A 187 34.40 4.91 -11.42
C PHE A 187 33.26 5.65 -12.10
N ILE A 188 32.11 4.98 -12.15
CA ILE A 188 30.85 5.54 -12.63
C ILE A 188 29.98 5.84 -11.42
N THR A 189 29.31 6.99 -11.41
CA THR A 189 28.40 7.34 -10.33
C THR A 189 27.17 8.09 -10.84
N ILE A 190 26.24 8.37 -9.93
CA ILE A 190 25.05 9.16 -10.22
C ILE A 190 25.13 10.47 -9.42
N ARG A 191 25.00 11.61 -10.11
CA ARG A 191 24.92 12.95 -9.51
C ARG A 191 23.66 13.64 -9.99
N SER A 192 22.87 14.17 -9.07
CA SER A 192 21.60 14.85 -9.40
C SER A 192 20.68 14.01 -10.30
N GLY A 193 20.68 12.68 -10.12
CA GLY A 193 19.90 11.74 -10.92
C GLY A 193 20.50 11.39 -12.31
N ARG A 194 21.67 11.92 -12.66
CA ARG A 194 22.35 11.70 -13.94
C ARG A 194 23.57 10.81 -13.79
N TRP A 195 23.79 9.93 -14.75
CA TRP A 195 25.00 9.10 -14.82
C TRP A 195 26.19 9.95 -15.25
N VAL A 196 27.26 9.89 -14.48
CA VAL A 196 28.42 10.76 -14.65
C VAL A 196 29.72 10.03 -14.37
N ILE A 197 30.81 10.58 -14.92
CA ILE A 197 32.19 10.19 -14.66
C ILE A 197 32.96 11.35 -14.01
N PRO A 198 33.85 11.09 -13.05
CA PRO A 198 34.63 12.12 -12.37
C PRO A 198 35.85 12.52 -13.20
N VAL A 199 35.82 13.74 -13.74
CA VAL A 199 36.91 14.31 -14.54
C VAL A 199 37.66 15.34 -13.70
N ARG A 200 38.99 15.39 -13.82
CA ARG A 200 39.78 16.43 -13.16
C ARG A 200 39.33 17.81 -13.61
N MET A 201 39.24 18.76 -12.69
CA MET A 201 38.72 20.10 -12.97
C MET A 201 39.54 20.84 -14.05
N ASP A 202 40.85 20.61 -14.10
CA ASP A 202 41.77 21.17 -15.10
C ASP A 202 41.57 20.58 -16.51
N SER A 203 40.96 19.40 -16.60
CA SER A 203 40.81 18.61 -17.82
C SER A 203 39.35 18.53 -18.29
N LYS A 204 38.42 19.21 -17.61
CA LYS A 204 36.97 19.13 -17.86
C LYS A 204 36.55 19.46 -19.29
N GLY A 205 37.28 20.33 -19.98
CA GLY A 205 36.99 20.72 -21.37
C GLY A 205 37.46 19.70 -22.41
N LEU A 206 38.24 18.70 -22.01
CA LEU A 206 38.80 17.67 -22.89
C LEU A 206 37.88 16.44 -23.01
N VAL A 207 36.94 16.28 -22.08
CA VAL A 207 35.93 15.22 -22.10
C VAL A 207 34.61 15.82 -22.58
N PRO A 208 34.13 15.49 -23.80
CA PRO A 208 32.88 16.05 -24.32
C PRO A 208 31.68 15.60 -23.48
N GLY A 209 31.02 16.55 -22.83
CA GLY A 209 29.85 16.27 -21.98
C GLY A 209 29.31 17.48 -21.26
N VAL A 210 28.34 17.25 -20.38
CA VAL A 210 27.70 18.28 -19.55
C VAL A 210 28.13 18.07 -18.10
N VAL A 211 28.63 19.13 -17.45
CA VAL A 211 28.97 19.11 -16.02
C VAL A 211 27.67 19.20 -15.21
N HIS A 212 27.41 18.21 -14.36
CA HIS A 212 26.22 18.17 -13.49
C HIS A 212 26.50 18.49 -12.03
N ASP A 213 27.73 18.31 -11.58
CA ASP A 213 28.13 18.57 -10.21
C ASP A 213 29.64 18.82 -10.12
N VAL A 214 30.08 19.44 -9.03
CA VAL A 214 31.50 19.67 -8.72
C VAL A 214 31.75 19.21 -7.28
N SER A 215 32.89 18.56 -7.04
CA SER A 215 33.27 18.13 -5.69
C SER A 215 33.39 19.33 -4.74
N LYS A 216 33.23 19.08 -3.43
CA LYS A 216 33.35 20.14 -2.41
C LYS A 216 34.71 20.83 -2.40
N SER A 217 35.78 20.13 -2.78
CA SER A 217 37.12 20.71 -2.90
C SER A 217 37.32 21.52 -4.17
N GLY A 218 36.45 21.34 -5.18
CA GLY A 218 36.55 21.98 -6.49
C GLY A 218 37.42 21.22 -7.50
N ASP A 219 38.06 20.13 -7.10
CA ASP A 219 39.07 19.43 -7.92
C ASP A 219 38.47 18.45 -8.94
N THR A 220 37.19 18.09 -8.79
CA THR A 220 36.53 17.08 -9.63
C THR A 220 35.25 17.64 -10.21
N ALA A 221 35.14 17.62 -11.54
CA ALA A 221 33.90 17.88 -12.26
C ALA A 221 33.23 16.54 -12.60
N PHE A 222 31.96 16.39 -12.24
CA PHE A 222 31.16 15.22 -12.59
C PHE A 222 30.45 15.46 -13.92
N ILE A 223 30.90 14.77 -14.98
CA ILE A 223 30.49 15.00 -16.35
C ILE A 223 29.61 13.85 -16.84
N GLU A 224 28.45 14.16 -17.44
CA GLU A 224 27.67 13.24 -18.27
C GLU A 224 28.22 13.29 -19.71
N PRO A 225 28.85 12.22 -20.22
CA PRO A 225 29.41 12.21 -21.56
C PRO A 225 28.35 12.40 -22.66
N LEU A 226 28.67 13.16 -23.71
CA LEU A 226 27.76 13.41 -24.84
C LEU A 226 27.19 12.13 -25.46
N SER A 227 27.96 11.05 -25.46
CA SER A 227 27.60 9.76 -26.06
C SER A 227 26.43 9.06 -25.36
N ILE A 228 26.13 9.41 -24.10
CA ILE A 228 25.04 8.78 -23.33
C ILE A 228 23.84 9.71 -23.11
N ILE A 229 23.94 11.01 -23.40
CA ILE A 229 22.88 12.00 -23.10
C ILE A 229 21.52 11.57 -23.66
N ASN A 230 21.49 11.15 -24.93
CA ASN A 230 20.23 10.73 -25.57
C ASN A 230 19.63 9.51 -24.88
N MET A 231 20.46 8.53 -24.51
CA MET A 231 20.03 7.32 -23.80
C MET A 231 19.57 7.64 -22.38
N ALA A 232 20.24 8.56 -21.68
CA ALA A 232 19.87 8.99 -20.34
C ALA A 232 18.53 9.74 -20.34
N ASN A 233 18.29 10.60 -21.34
CA ASN A 233 16.99 11.27 -21.52
C ASN A 233 15.87 10.27 -21.86
N GLU A 234 16.13 9.30 -22.72
CA GLU A 234 15.17 8.22 -23.01
C GLU A 234 14.87 7.39 -21.76
N LEU A 235 15.89 7.10 -20.93
CA LEU A 235 15.71 6.39 -19.67
C LEU A 235 14.83 7.17 -18.68
N GLU A 236 14.99 8.48 -18.60
CA GLU A 236 14.15 9.35 -17.76
C GLU A 236 12.69 9.33 -18.23
N ASN A 237 12.46 9.40 -19.55
CA ASN A 237 11.12 9.27 -20.12
C ASN A 237 10.48 7.90 -19.81
N LEU A 238 11.23 6.81 -19.98
CA LEU A 238 10.76 5.46 -19.65
C LEU A 238 10.39 5.33 -18.16
N LYS A 239 11.19 5.92 -17.26
CA LYS A 239 10.88 5.95 -15.81
C LYS A 239 9.62 6.74 -15.51
N ALA A 240 9.42 7.89 -16.17
CA ALA A 240 8.20 8.68 -16.03
C ALA A 240 6.96 7.90 -16.54
N GLU A 241 7.06 7.25 -17.69
CA GLU A 241 6.01 6.38 -18.23
C GLU A 241 5.70 5.19 -17.32
N GLN A 242 6.74 4.57 -16.74
CA GLN A 242 6.57 3.49 -15.76
C GLN A 242 5.77 3.99 -14.56
N LYS A 243 6.12 5.15 -14.00
CA LYS A 243 5.42 5.70 -12.84
C LYS A 243 3.96 6.04 -13.16
N ALA A 244 3.71 6.60 -14.35
CA ALA A 244 2.35 6.87 -14.81
C ALA A 244 1.52 5.58 -14.95
N GLU A 245 2.12 4.51 -15.46
CA GLU A 245 1.46 3.20 -15.59
C GLU A 245 1.17 2.56 -14.22
N GLU A 246 2.09 2.66 -13.26
CA GLU A 246 1.86 2.22 -11.87
C GLU A 246 0.67 2.96 -11.25
N ILE A 247 0.60 4.29 -11.39
CA ILE A 247 -0.53 5.09 -10.90
C ILE A 247 -1.83 4.68 -11.59
N ARG A 248 -1.80 4.42 -12.91
CA ARG A 248 -2.98 3.94 -13.65
C ARG A 248 -3.49 2.60 -13.11
N ILE A 249 -2.59 1.67 -12.78
CA ILE A 249 -2.93 0.37 -12.18
C ILE A 249 -3.55 0.58 -10.80
N LEU A 250 -2.94 1.40 -9.94
CA LEU A 250 -3.47 1.71 -8.61
C LEU A 250 -4.88 2.34 -8.69
N LYS A 251 -5.08 3.32 -9.58
CA LYS A 251 -6.40 3.91 -9.87
C LYS A 251 -7.42 2.86 -10.32
N SER A 252 -7.00 1.92 -11.17
CA SER A 252 -7.86 0.82 -11.62
C SER A 252 -8.27 -0.07 -10.44
N LEU A 253 -7.35 -0.45 -9.55
CA LEU A 253 -7.68 -1.22 -8.35
C LEU A 253 -8.63 -0.45 -7.43
N CYS A 254 -8.37 0.84 -7.22
CA CYS A 254 -9.22 1.72 -6.41
C CYS A 254 -10.63 1.83 -6.98
N SER A 255 -10.80 1.81 -8.31
CA SER A 255 -12.10 1.83 -8.97
C SER A 255 -12.97 0.60 -8.66
N LEU A 256 -12.36 -0.53 -8.33
CA LEU A 256 -13.08 -1.74 -7.90
C LEU A 256 -13.65 -1.58 -6.48
N ILE A 257 -12.97 -0.82 -5.63
CA ILE A 257 -13.34 -0.59 -4.22
C ILE A 257 -14.31 0.59 -4.10
N ARG A 258 -14.20 1.62 -4.95
CA ARG A 258 -14.98 2.86 -4.85
C ARG A 258 -16.51 2.67 -4.77
N PRO A 259 -17.15 1.72 -5.47
CA PRO A 259 -18.59 1.47 -5.30
C PRO A 259 -19.00 1.02 -3.88
N LEU A 260 -18.03 0.71 -3.01
CA LEU A 260 -18.23 0.31 -1.63
C LEU A 260 -18.11 1.47 -0.63
N THR A 261 -17.74 2.68 -1.08
CA THR A 261 -17.49 3.86 -0.23
C THR A 261 -18.74 4.69 0.04
#